data_AF-A0A2N7TY04-F1
#
_entry.id   AF-A0A2N7TY04-F1
#
_cell.length_a   1.000
_cell.length_b   1.000
_cell.length_c   1.000
_cell.angle_alpha   90.00
_cell.angle_beta   90.00
_cell.angle_gamma   90.00
#
_symmetry.space_group_name_H-M   'P 1'
#
loop_
_entity.id
_entity.type
_entity.pdbx_description
1 polymer ?
#
loop_
_entity_poly.entity_id
_entity_poly.type
_entity_poly.pdbx_seq_one_letter_code
_entity_poly.pdbx_strand_id
1 'polypeptide(L)'
;MENLNDFVVQESDGIAHALKKIEKNHHGFLVVVDGDSLVKGVVTDGDIRRHAIKTNQLPESVLDVYVKDFQFLYEYDDFGKVAEKFKSPKNNFLPIVNQGLKLVNLLTKKQFHLLLLEDQEFKLSQTDFAKLNHKVIEHEIYNRPWGFYKSTVLTNHAQAKIITVFPGGELSLQEHKKREEHWVVIKGKGIVILGESELDAYPGKYIYIPKGCKHKAINRSQNENLVFSEVQLGDYFGEDDIIRYEDRYGRV
;
A
#
# COMPACT_ATOMS: atom_id res chain seq x y z
N MET A 1 18.78 -2.88 -3.76
CA MET A 1 18.42 -3.26 -5.13
C MET A 1 17.61 -4.53 -5.03
N GLU A 2 16.38 -4.50 -5.54
CA GLU A 2 15.59 -5.71 -5.81
C GLU A 2 16.48 -6.71 -6.56
N ASN A 3 16.45 -7.97 -6.17
CA ASN A 3 17.18 -8.99 -6.91
C ASN A 3 16.44 -9.24 -8.23
N LEU A 4 16.77 -8.48 -9.27
CA LEU A 4 16.16 -8.57 -10.59
C LEU A 4 16.18 -10.01 -11.15
N ASN A 5 17.09 -10.86 -10.66
CA ASN A 5 17.13 -12.28 -11.02
C ASN A 5 15.81 -13.03 -10.74
N ASP A 6 15.03 -12.60 -9.74
CA ASP A 6 13.73 -13.18 -9.41
C ASP A 6 12.60 -12.68 -10.33
N PHE A 7 12.88 -11.67 -11.16
CA PHE A 7 11.94 -11.08 -12.10
C PHE A 7 12.26 -11.40 -13.56
N VAL A 8 13.38 -12.07 -13.86
CA VAL A 8 13.82 -12.34 -15.24
C VAL A 8 13.77 -13.82 -15.60
N VAL A 9 13.46 -14.14 -16.85
CA VAL A 9 13.54 -15.48 -17.45
C VAL A 9 14.00 -15.39 -18.90
N GLN A 10 14.49 -16.50 -19.45
CA GLN A 10 14.80 -16.64 -20.87
C GLN A 10 13.63 -17.26 -21.63
N GLU A 11 13.58 -17.04 -22.95
CA GLU A 11 12.54 -17.62 -23.82
C GLU A 11 12.53 -19.16 -23.77
N SER A 12 13.70 -19.78 -23.63
CA SER A 12 13.88 -21.22 -23.56
C SER A 12 13.57 -21.83 -22.19
N ASP A 13 13.30 -21.00 -21.17
CA ASP A 13 13.00 -21.52 -19.84
C ASP A 13 11.65 -22.26 -19.86
N GLY A 14 11.61 -23.42 -19.20
CA GLY A 14 10.38 -24.19 -19.04
C GLY A 14 9.36 -23.45 -18.17
N ILE A 15 8.06 -23.61 -18.44
CA ILE A 15 7.03 -22.83 -17.74
C ILE A 15 7.04 -23.03 -16.22
N ALA A 16 7.37 -24.24 -15.76
CA ALA A 16 7.44 -24.55 -14.34
C ALA A 16 8.53 -23.73 -13.62
N HIS A 17 9.62 -23.40 -14.31
CA HIS A 17 10.66 -22.52 -13.77
C HIS A 17 10.14 -21.07 -13.67
N ALA A 18 9.46 -20.58 -14.70
CA ALA A 18 8.84 -19.26 -14.70
C ALA A 18 7.80 -19.10 -13.59
N LEU A 19 6.89 -20.07 -13.42
CA LEU A 19 5.88 -20.05 -12.36
C LEU A 19 6.52 -20.02 -10.96
N LYS A 20 7.61 -20.76 -10.72
CA LYS A 20 8.34 -20.71 -9.45
C LYS A 20 8.93 -19.33 -9.17
N LYS A 21 9.44 -18.63 -10.20
CA LYS A 21 9.94 -17.26 -10.03
C LYS A 21 8.80 -16.28 -9.77
N ILE A 22 7.66 -16.43 -10.45
CA ILE A 22 6.46 -15.62 -10.19
C ILE A 22 5.97 -15.81 -8.75
N GLU A 23 5.89 -17.05 -8.29
CA GLU A 23 5.50 -17.36 -6.91
C GLU A 23 6.47 -16.72 -5.91
N LYS A 24 7.78 -16.82 -6.16
CA LYS A 24 8.83 -16.24 -5.31
C LYS A 24 8.80 -14.72 -5.27
N ASN A 25 8.48 -14.06 -6.38
CA ASN A 25 8.47 -12.60 -6.45
C ASN A 25 7.16 -11.98 -5.95
N HIS A 26 6.07 -12.74 -5.85
CA HIS A 26 4.76 -12.27 -5.36
C HIS A 26 4.11 -11.14 -6.19
N HIS A 27 4.60 -10.88 -7.41
CA HIS A 27 4.13 -9.80 -8.27
C HIS A 27 3.33 -10.28 -9.50
N GLY A 28 3.35 -11.58 -9.80
CA GLY A 28 2.51 -12.17 -10.86
C GLY A 28 3.05 -11.97 -12.29
N PHE A 29 4.30 -11.51 -12.46
CA PHE A 29 4.92 -11.30 -13.76
C PHE A 29 6.43 -11.56 -13.76
N LEU A 30 6.98 -11.67 -14.97
CA LEU A 30 8.40 -11.72 -15.28
C LEU A 30 8.71 -10.91 -16.55
N VAL A 31 9.96 -10.48 -16.65
CA VAL A 31 10.57 -9.87 -17.83
C VAL A 31 11.34 -10.95 -18.57
N VAL A 32 11.07 -11.11 -19.86
CA VAL A 32 11.78 -12.06 -20.72
C VAL A 32 13.00 -11.38 -21.31
N VAL A 33 14.18 -11.94 -21.08
CA VAL A 33 15.46 -11.39 -21.53
C VAL A 33 16.28 -12.44 -22.29
N ASP A 34 17.23 -11.98 -23.11
CA ASP A 34 18.26 -12.86 -23.66
C ASP A 34 19.50 -12.96 -22.75
N GLY A 35 20.54 -13.65 -23.22
CA GLY A 35 21.80 -13.83 -22.48
C GLY A 35 22.55 -12.52 -22.17
N ASP A 36 22.27 -11.45 -22.92
CA ASP A 36 22.88 -10.12 -22.75
C ASP A 36 21.99 -9.14 -21.97
N SER A 37 20.92 -9.65 -21.34
CA SER A 37 19.88 -8.89 -20.63
C SER A 37 19.05 -7.95 -21.51
N LEU A 38 19.04 -8.15 -22.83
CA LEU A 38 18.16 -7.42 -23.74
C LEU A 38 16.71 -7.86 -23.49
N VAL A 39 15.81 -6.92 -23.26
CA VAL A 39 14.40 -7.26 -23.01
C VAL A 39 13.71 -7.67 -24.32
N LYS A 40 13.19 -8.90 -24.32
CA LYS A 40 12.46 -9.51 -25.45
C LYS A 40 10.95 -9.39 -25.29
N GLY A 41 10.47 -9.35 -24.05
CA GLY A 41 9.05 -9.28 -23.75
C GLY A 41 8.74 -9.41 -22.27
N VAL A 42 7.47 -9.68 -21.98
CA VAL A 42 6.99 -9.89 -20.61
C VAL A 42 6.01 -11.07 -20.55
N VAL A 43 5.92 -11.73 -19.41
CA VAL A 43 4.96 -12.83 -19.19
C VAL A 43 4.31 -12.67 -17.82
N THR A 44 3.01 -12.94 -17.74
CA THR A 44 2.21 -12.86 -16.50
C THR A 44 1.47 -14.18 -16.23
N ASP A 45 1.03 -14.40 -14.99
CA ASP A 45 0.11 -15.50 -14.67
C ASP A 45 -1.13 -15.49 -15.56
N GLY A 46 -1.58 -14.29 -15.95
CA GLY A 46 -2.70 -14.10 -16.86
C GLY A 46 -2.44 -14.69 -18.25
N ASP A 47 -1.20 -14.60 -18.76
CA ASP A 47 -0.82 -15.14 -20.07
C ASP A 47 -0.77 -16.66 -20.04
N ILE A 48 -0.10 -17.21 -19.02
CA ILE A 48 0.01 -18.67 -18.81
C ILE A 48 -1.37 -19.29 -18.64
N ARG A 49 -2.21 -18.70 -17.79
CA ARG A 49 -3.58 -19.15 -17.56
C ARG A 49 -4.44 -19.06 -18.82
N ARG A 50 -4.33 -17.97 -19.59
CA ARG A 50 -5.07 -17.82 -20.86
C ARG A 50 -4.67 -18.87 -21.89
N HIS A 51 -3.37 -19.17 -22.00
CA HIS A 51 -2.90 -20.26 -22.84
C HIS A 51 -3.52 -21.59 -22.41
N ALA A 52 -3.43 -21.93 -21.12
CA ALA A 52 -3.96 -23.19 -20.58
C ALA A 52 -5.47 -23.37 -20.80
N ILE A 53 -6.26 -22.30 -20.64
CA ILE A 53 -7.70 -22.33 -20.92
C ILE A 53 -7.97 -22.56 -22.41
N LYS A 54 -7.17 -21.97 -23.29
CA LYS A 54 -7.36 -22.04 -24.75
C LYS A 54 -6.93 -23.40 -25.33
N THR A 55 -5.84 -23.97 -24.84
CA THR A 55 -5.24 -25.21 -25.38
C THR A 55 -5.58 -26.45 -24.56
N ASN A 56 -6.16 -26.27 -23.37
CA ASN A 56 -6.37 -27.31 -22.36
C ASN A 56 -5.06 -27.99 -21.91
N GLN A 57 -3.92 -27.30 -22.06
CA GLN A 57 -2.58 -27.76 -21.71
C GLN A 57 -1.72 -26.60 -21.18
N LEU A 58 -0.84 -26.86 -20.22
CA LEU A 58 0.16 -25.86 -19.84
C LEU A 58 1.16 -25.67 -21.01
N PRO A 59 1.66 -24.45 -21.25
CA PRO A 59 2.71 -24.24 -22.24
C PRO A 59 3.99 -24.97 -21.83
N GLU A 60 4.80 -25.41 -22.79
CA GLU A 60 6.05 -26.11 -22.47
C GLU A 60 7.12 -25.11 -22.02
N SER A 61 7.18 -23.95 -22.67
CA SER A 61 8.20 -22.93 -22.45
C SER A 61 7.61 -21.51 -22.35
N VAL A 62 8.44 -20.57 -21.89
CA VAL A 62 8.09 -19.14 -21.88
C VAL A 62 7.82 -18.62 -23.30
N LEU A 63 8.57 -19.11 -24.30
CA LEU A 63 8.44 -18.75 -25.72
C LEU A 63 7.00 -18.88 -26.25
N ASP A 64 6.24 -19.83 -25.72
CA ASP A 64 4.88 -20.14 -26.18
C ASP A 64 3.82 -19.13 -25.71
N VAL A 65 4.15 -18.29 -24.72
CA VAL A 65 3.15 -17.48 -23.99
C VAL A 65 3.53 -16.03 -23.74
N TYR A 66 4.79 -15.66 -23.82
CA TYR A 66 5.18 -14.29 -23.49
C TYR A 66 4.73 -13.28 -24.55
N VAL A 67 4.49 -12.06 -24.10
CA VAL A 67 4.04 -10.94 -24.93
C VAL A 67 5.25 -10.18 -25.47
N LYS A 68 5.39 -10.16 -26.80
CA LYS A 68 6.47 -9.46 -27.52
C LYS A 68 6.21 -7.97 -27.74
N ASP A 69 4.93 -7.57 -27.80
CA ASP A 69 4.52 -6.18 -27.87
C ASP A 69 4.26 -5.66 -26.44
N PHE A 70 5.31 -5.19 -25.79
CA PHE A 70 5.28 -4.78 -24.39
C PHE A 70 5.61 -3.29 -24.24
N GLN A 71 5.10 -2.71 -23.17
CA GLN A 71 5.42 -1.33 -22.79
C GLN A 71 6.59 -1.33 -21.81
N PHE A 72 7.50 -0.37 -21.97
CA PHE A 72 8.65 -0.15 -21.10
C PHE A 72 8.90 1.35 -20.91
N LEU A 73 9.85 1.67 -20.02
CA LEU A 73 10.37 3.01 -19.75
C LEU A 73 11.87 3.05 -20.06
N TYR A 74 12.36 4.17 -20.58
CA TYR A 74 13.80 4.43 -20.55
C TYR A 74 14.21 4.94 -19.17
N GLU A 75 15.43 4.63 -18.74
CA GLU A 75 15.98 5.07 -17.45
C GLU A 75 16.08 6.59 -17.27
N TYR A 76 16.00 7.34 -18.38
CA TYR A 76 16.00 8.80 -18.45
C TYR A 76 14.61 9.39 -18.76
N ASP A 77 13.55 8.58 -18.80
CA ASP A 77 12.19 9.10 -18.97
C ASP A 77 11.77 9.92 -17.75
N ASP A 78 11.12 11.04 -18.02
CA ASP A 78 10.61 11.94 -16.99
C ASP A 78 9.31 11.43 -16.35
N PHE A 79 8.90 12.12 -15.29
CA PHE A 79 7.65 11.83 -14.58
C PHE A 79 6.42 11.86 -15.49
N GLY A 80 6.35 12.81 -16.43
CA GLY A 80 5.20 12.99 -17.32
C GLY A 80 4.96 11.76 -18.18
N LYS A 81 6.02 11.22 -18.78
CA LYS A 81 5.96 9.98 -19.56
C LYS A 81 5.60 8.77 -18.71
N VAL A 82 6.15 8.67 -17.50
CA VAL A 82 5.86 7.56 -16.58
C VAL A 82 4.39 7.58 -16.18
N ALA A 83 3.87 8.76 -15.79
CA ALA A 83 2.47 8.96 -15.47
C ALA A 83 1.56 8.64 -16.66
N GLU A 84 1.91 9.07 -17.87
CA GLU A 84 1.17 8.75 -19.09
C GLU A 84 1.04 7.24 -19.31
N LYS A 85 2.14 6.49 -19.20
CA LYS A 85 2.10 5.03 -19.35
C LYS A 85 1.27 4.35 -18.27
N PHE A 86 1.30 4.83 -17.03
CA PHE A 86 0.49 4.25 -15.94
C PHE A 86 -0.97 4.72 -15.90
N LYS A 87 -1.37 5.72 -16.70
CA LYS A 87 -2.80 6.08 -16.88
C LYS A 87 -3.61 4.90 -17.42
N SER A 88 -3.01 4.09 -18.29
CA SER A 88 -3.66 2.88 -18.79
C SER A 88 -3.93 1.90 -17.64
N PRO A 89 -5.17 1.41 -17.46
CA PRO A 89 -5.48 0.40 -16.46
C PRO A 89 -4.86 -0.97 -16.78
N LYS A 90 -4.35 -1.17 -18.01
CA LYS A 90 -3.72 -2.42 -18.45
C LYS A 90 -2.25 -2.53 -17.99
N ASN A 91 -1.62 -1.42 -17.63
CA ASN A 91 -0.21 -1.38 -17.28
C ASN A 91 -0.04 -1.44 -15.76
N ASN A 92 0.24 -2.64 -15.25
CA ASN A 92 0.47 -2.85 -13.81
C ASN A 92 1.96 -2.79 -13.44
N PHE A 93 2.85 -2.94 -14.42
CA PHE A 93 4.30 -2.79 -14.28
C PHE A 93 4.90 -2.38 -15.62
N LEU A 94 6.11 -1.83 -15.57
CA LEU A 94 6.91 -1.44 -16.73
C LEU A 94 8.39 -1.79 -16.46
N PRO A 95 9.03 -2.58 -17.34
CA PRO A 95 10.49 -2.70 -17.36
C PRO A 95 11.13 -1.33 -17.59
N ILE A 96 12.23 -1.04 -16.90
CA ILE A 96 13.07 0.13 -17.11
C ILE A 96 14.33 -0.34 -17.84
N VAL A 97 14.60 0.25 -19.00
CA VAL A 97 15.71 -0.13 -19.87
C VAL A 97 16.63 1.04 -20.17
N ASN A 98 17.86 0.75 -20.55
CA ASN A 98 18.78 1.74 -21.10
C ASN A 98 18.52 2.00 -22.60
N GLN A 99 19.36 2.82 -23.23
CA GLN A 99 19.26 3.11 -24.68
C GLN A 99 19.36 1.86 -25.58
N GLY A 100 20.05 0.82 -25.10
CA GLY A 100 20.22 -0.45 -25.81
C GLY A 100 19.14 -1.49 -25.49
N LEU A 101 18.01 -1.10 -24.89
CA LEU A 101 16.92 -1.99 -24.45
C LEU A 101 17.34 -3.08 -23.44
N LYS A 102 18.48 -2.91 -22.76
CA LYS A 102 18.88 -3.81 -21.68
C LYS A 102 18.15 -3.45 -20.40
N LEU A 103 17.69 -4.46 -19.66
CA LEU A 103 17.00 -4.27 -18.40
C LEU A 103 17.93 -3.61 -17.36
N VAL A 104 17.49 -2.47 -16.84
CA VAL A 104 18.20 -1.72 -15.78
C VAL A 104 17.46 -1.88 -14.45
N ASN A 105 16.14 -1.75 -14.48
CA ASN A 105 15.29 -1.78 -13.29
C ASN A 105 13.84 -2.13 -13.69
N LEU A 106 12.93 -2.09 -12.74
CA LEU A 106 11.52 -2.34 -12.95
C LEU A 106 10.70 -1.40 -12.06
N LEU A 107 9.58 -0.91 -12.58
CA LEU A 107 8.63 -0.11 -11.81
C LEU A 107 7.23 -0.70 -11.91
N THR A 108 6.63 -1.03 -10.76
CA THR A 108 5.21 -1.38 -10.69
C THR A 108 4.35 -0.13 -10.50
N LYS A 109 3.09 -0.20 -10.93
CA LYS A 109 2.12 0.89 -10.72
C LYS A 109 1.91 1.18 -9.23
N LYS A 110 1.94 0.15 -8.40
CA LYS A 110 1.87 0.27 -6.93
C LYS A 110 3.05 1.06 -6.38
N GLN A 111 4.28 0.71 -6.77
CA GLN A 111 5.49 1.46 -6.41
C GLN A 111 5.43 2.91 -6.90
N PHE A 112 4.93 3.15 -8.13
CA PHE A 112 4.75 4.51 -8.65
C PHE A 112 3.78 5.34 -7.80
N HIS A 113 2.64 4.76 -7.38
CA HIS A 113 1.73 5.45 -6.46
C HIS A 113 2.37 5.73 -5.10
N LEU A 114 3.18 4.80 -4.57
CA LEU A 114 3.88 5.00 -3.30
C LEU A 114 4.90 6.14 -3.38
N LEU A 115 5.64 6.26 -4.50
CA LEU A 115 6.54 7.40 -4.73
C LEU A 115 5.81 8.74 -4.66
N LEU A 116 4.63 8.82 -5.28
CA LEU A 116 3.80 10.02 -5.30
C LEU A 116 3.30 10.43 -3.91
N LEU A 117 2.98 9.44 -3.06
CA LEU A 117 2.49 9.68 -1.71
C LEU A 117 3.61 10.08 -0.73
N GLU A 118 4.86 9.71 -1.02
CA GLU A 118 6.02 9.92 -0.15
C GLU A 118 6.82 11.17 -0.49
N ASP A 119 6.41 11.94 -1.52
CA ASP A 119 7.08 13.16 -2.02
C ASP A 119 8.59 12.96 -2.26
N GLN A 120 8.98 11.79 -2.78
CA GLN A 120 10.38 11.47 -3.04
C GLN A 120 10.88 11.98 -4.39
N GLU A 121 12.19 12.27 -4.47
CA GLU A 121 12.85 12.67 -5.72
C GLU A 121 12.75 11.55 -6.78
N PHE A 122 12.21 11.87 -7.95
CA PHE A 122 11.91 10.91 -9.01
C PHE A 122 13.13 10.66 -9.91
N LYS A 123 13.86 9.55 -9.69
CA LYS A 123 15.01 9.12 -10.54
C LYS A 123 15.00 7.61 -10.82
N LEU A 124 14.54 7.20 -12.00
CA LEU A 124 14.31 5.80 -12.36
C LEU A 124 15.54 4.87 -12.22
N SER A 125 16.74 5.36 -12.54
CA SER A 125 17.99 4.56 -12.48
C SER A 125 18.60 4.45 -11.08
N GLN A 126 18.25 5.35 -10.15
CA GLN A 126 18.89 5.44 -8.84
C GLN A 126 17.96 5.03 -7.69
N THR A 127 16.65 4.96 -7.94
CA THR A 127 15.66 4.58 -6.91
C THR A 127 15.58 3.06 -6.73
N ASP A 128 15.76 2.61 -5.48
CA ASP A 128 15.59 1.21 -5.08
C ASP A 128 14.11 0.91 -4.77
N PHE A 129 13.32 0.63 -5.81
CA PHE A 129 11.86 0.41 -5.67
C PHE A 129 11.50 -0.78 -4.78
N ALA A 130 12.43 -1.73 -4.59
CA ALA A 130 12.30 -2.83 -3.63
C ALA A 130 11.95 -2.37 -2.21
N LYS A 131 12.51 -1.24 -1.78
CA LYS A 131 12.28 -0.68 -0.44
C LYS A 131 10.84 -0.18 -0.27
N LEU A 132 10.16 0.15 -1.36
CA LEU A 132 8.75 0.55 -1.33
C LEU A 132 7.83 -0.66 -1.10
N ASN A 133 8.25 -1.87 -1.46
CA ASN A 133 7.44 -3.08 -1.23
C ASN A 133 7.32 -3.42 0.26
N HIS A 134 8.29 -3.04 1.09
CA HIS A 134 8.19 -3.22 2.55
C HIS A 134 7.27 -2.20 3.22
N LYS A 135 6.87 -1.12 2.53
CA LYS A 135 5.89 -0.14 3.01
C LYS A 135 4.45 -0.54 2.65
N VAL A 136 4.24 -1.75 2.15
CA VAL A 136 2.93 -2.25 1.73
C VAL A 136 2.05 -2.53 2.95
N ILE A 137 1.10 -1.62 3.20
CA ILE A 137 -0.36 -1.83 3.08
C ILE A 137 -0.84 -3.30 3.13
N GLU A 138 -0.40 -4.12 4.09
CA GLU A 138 -0.76 -5.56 4.10
C GLU A 138 -1.40 -6.08 5.38
N HIS A 139 -1.65 -5.23 6.38
CA HIS A 139 -2.55 -5.56 7.47
C HIS A 139 -3.48 -4.39 7.72
N GLU A 140 -4.40 -4.13 6.78
CA GLU A 140 -5.18 -2.90 6.83
C GLU A 140 -6.10 -2.84 8.06
N ILE A 141 -6.59 -3.96 8.61
CA ILE A 141 -7.55 -3.97 9.73
C ILE A 141 -6.92 -4.57 10.98
N TYR A 142 -6.91 -3.80 12.06
CA TYR A 142 -6.37 -4.17 13.35
C TYR A 142 -7.49 -4.24 14.40
N ASN A 143 -7.74 -5.45 14.91
CA ASN A 143 -8.72 -5.66 15.97
C ASN A 143 -8.24 -5.07 17.31
N ARG A 144 -9.18 -4.55 18.09
CA ARG A 144 -8.97 -4.00 19.43
C ARG A 144 -10.14 -4.41 20.33
N PRO A 145 -9.98 -4.41 21.67
CA PRO A 145 -11.06 -4.80 22.59
C PRO A 145 -12.34 -3.96 22.47
N TRP A 146 -12.24 -2.73 21.94
CA TRP A 146 -13.36 -1.82 21.70
C TRP A 146 -13.93 -1.89 20.27
N GLY A 147 -13.35 -2.70 19.38
CA GLY A 147 -13.71 -2.74 17.96
C GLY A 147 -12.52 -2.99 17.05
N PHE A 148 -12.31 -2.14 16.05
CA PHE A 148 -11.15 -2.23 15.18
C PHE A 148 -10.84 -0.88 14.53
N TYR A 149 -9.62 -0.73 14.00
CA TYR A 149 -9.33 0.33 13.06
C TYR A 149 -8.77 -0.21 11.75
N LYS A 150 -9.03 0.51 10.67
CA LYS A 150 -8.44 0.28 9.37
C LYS A 150 -7.40 1.37 9.08
N SER A 151 -6.13 1.03 8.87
CA SER A 151 -5.14 1.99 8.37
C SER A 151 -5.39 2.25 6.88
N THR A 152 -5.50 3.51 6.46
CA THR A 152 -5.80 3.90 5.07
C THR A 152 -4.66 4.63 4.39
N VAL A 153 -3.89 5.42 5.14
CA VAL A 153 -2.70 6.14 4.66
C VAL A 153 -1.65 6.11 5.75
N LEU A 154 -0.39 5.88 5.38
CA LEU A 154 0.76 6.10 6.26
C LEU A 154 1.89 6.66 5.39
N THR A 155 2.31 7.88 5.67
CA THR A 155 3.46 8.55 5.08
C THR A 155 4.36 9.09 6.19
N ASN A 156 5.46 9.74 5.82
CA ASN A 156 6.35 10.36 6.82
C ASN A 156 5.71 11.59 7.52
N HIS A 157 4.60 12.11 6.99
CA HIS A 157 3.98 13.36 7.47
C HIS A 157 2.53 13.18 7.96
N ALA A 158 1.90 12.05 7.65
CA ALA A 158 0.53 11.80 8.02
C ALA A 158 0.23 10.31 8.20
N GLN A 159 -0.71 10.01 9.09
CA GLN A 159 -1.36 8.71 9.18
C GLN A 159 -2.87 8.89 9.16
N ALA A 160 -3.58 8.16 8.30
CA ALA A 160 -5.05 8.15 8.27
C ALA A 160 -5.60 6.77 8.64
N LYS A 161 -6.68 6.76 9.41
CA LYS A 161 -7.38 5.56 9.85
C LYS A 161 -8.89 5.72 9.75
N ILE A 162 -9.60 4.61 9.60
CA ILE A 162 -11.03 4.51 9.89
C ILE A 162 -11.19 3.71 11.17
N ILE A 163 -11.74 4.32 12.21
CA ILE A 163 -11.94 3.69 13.52
C ILE A 163 -13.41 3.29 13.67
N THR A 164 -13.65 2.05 14.08
CA THR A 164 -14.97 1.52 14.43
C THR A 164 -14.99 1.11 15.89
N VAL A 165 -15.78 1.83 16.69
CA VAL A 165 -16.02 1.52 18.11
C VAL A 165 -17.36 0.80 18.22
N PHE A 166 -17.33 -0.44 18.68
CA PHE A 166 -18.52 -1.27 18.89
C PHE A 166 -19.44 -0.70 19.99
N PRO A 167 -20.71 -1.12 20.06
CA PRO A 167 -21.65 -0.62 21.05
C PRO A 167 -21.12 -0.81 22.47
N GLY A 168 -21.21 0.24 23.29
CA GLY A 168 -20.67 0.26 24.66
C GLY A 168 -19.14 0.29 24.77
N GLY A 169 -18.40 0.29 23.66
CA GLY A 169 -16.94 0.37 23.62
C GLY A 169 -16.42 1.80 23.83
N GLU A 170 -15.18 1.91 24.28
CA GLU A 170 -14.47 3.20 24.39
C GLU A 170 -12.99 3.07 24.02
N LEU A 171 -12.41 4.13 23.45
CA LEU A 171 -10.97 4.27 23.34
C LEU A 171 -10.38 4.58 24.72
N SER A 172 -9.10 4.24 24.93
CA SER A 172 -8.37 4.67 26.12
C SER A 172 -8.29 6.20 26.17
N LEU A 173 -8.31 6.77 27.37
CA LEU A 173 -7.96 8.18 27.54
C LEU A 173 -6.47 8.34 27.25
N GLN A 174 -6.16 9.03 26.17
CA GLN A 174 -4.80 9.10 25.64
C GLN A 174 -4.41 10.52 25.25
N GLU A 175 -3.10 10.74 25.15
CA GLU A 175 -2.47 11.98 24.67
C GLU A 175 -1.33 11.63 23.71
N HIS A 176 -1.07 12.51 22.74
CA HIS A 176 0.07 12.43 21.82
C HIS A 176 0.89 13.71 21.90
N LYS A 177 2.21 13.60 21.99
CA LYS A 177 3.09 14.77 22.09
C LYS A 177 3.59 15.24 20.74
N LYS A 178 3.71 14.33 19.76
CA LYS A 178 4.35 14.62 18.47
C LYS A 178 3.35 14.85 17.34
N ARG A 179 2.10 14.42 17.50
CA ARG A 179 1.05 14.53 16.46
C ARG A 179 -0.23 15.16 16.96
N GLU A 180 -0.90 15.88 16.07
CA GLU A 180 -2.28 16.32 16.22
C GLU A 180 -3.21 15.39 15.45
N GLU A 181 -4.50 15.41 15.78
CA GLU A 181 -5.50 14.56 15.13
C GLU A 181 -6.72 15.34 14.66
N HIS A 182 -7.29 14.89 13.55
CA HIS A 182 -8.45 15.46 12.90
C HIS A 182 -9.45 14.34 12.67
N TRP A 183 -10.58 14.41 13.38
CA TRP A 183 -11.60 13.39 13.31
C TRP A 183 -12.83 13.89 12.58
N VAL A 184 -13.42 13.06 11.73
CA VAL A 184 -14.74 13.27 11.13
C VAL A 184 -15.59 12.05 11.38
N VAL A 185 -16.70 12.22 12.11
CA VAL A 185 -17.63 11.13 12.38
C VAL A 185 -18.39 10.78 11.09
N ILE A 186 -18.32 9.51 10.71
CA ILE A 186 -18.95 8.98 9.48
C ILE A 186 -20.34 8.43 9.80
N LYS A 187 -20.46 7.66 10.90
CA LYS A 187 -21.69 6.96 11.27
C LYS A 187 -21.82 6.82 12.78
N GLY A 188 -23.06 6.75 13.25
CA GLY A 188 -23.39 6.45 14.64
C GLY A 188 -23.36 7.68 15.53
N LYS A 189 -23.67 7.47 16.80
CA LYS A 189 -23.68 8.50 17.83
C LYS A 189 -22.85 8.06 19.02
N GLY A 190 -22.17 9.00 19.63
CA GLY A 190 -21.36 8.77 20.82
C GLY A 190 -20.86 10.08 21.37
N ILE A 191 -19.81 10.02 22.17
CA ILE A 191 -19.22 11.17 22.82
C ILE A 191 -17.71 11.13 22.68
N VAL A 192 -17.12 12.31 22.52
CA VAL A 192 -15.68 12.49 22.55
C VAL A 192 -15.33 13.38 23.74
N ILE A 193 -14.44 12.89 24.60
CA ILE A 193 -13.80 13.71 25.62
C ILE A 193 -12.60 14.39 24.97
N LEU A 194 -12.47 15.70 25.16
CA LEU A 194 -11.37 16.52 24.66
C LEU A 194 -10.93 17.50 25.76
N GLY A 195 -9.79 17.21 26.39
CA GLY A 195 -9.35 17.88 27.60
C GLY A 195 -10.39 17.72 28.70
N GLU A 196 -10.97 18.84 29.14
CA GLU A 196 -12.04 18.89 30.15
C GLU A 196 -13.45 18.94 29.52
N SER A 197 -13.56 18.95 28.20
CA SER A 197 -14.83 19.08 27.48
C SER A 197 -15.40 17.72 27.06
N GLU A 198 -16.73 17.61 27.12
CA GLU A 198 -17.49 16.50 26.54
C GLU A 198 -18.20 17.00 25.27
N LEU A 199 -17.92 16.37 24.12
CA LEU A 199 -18.45 16.74 22.81
C LEU A 199 -19.33 15.62 22.27
N ASP A 200 -20.52 15.97 21.76
CA ASP A 200 -21.35 15.01 21.03
C ASP A 200 -20.70 14.62 19.69
N ALA A 201 -20.65 13.32 19.43
CA ALA A 201 -20.24 12.73 18.17
C ALA A 201 -21.48 12.27 17.39
N TYR A 202 -21.63 12.77 16.17
CA TYR A 202 -22.72 12.44 15.24
C TYR A 202 -22.24 12.58 13.79
N PRO A 203 -22.87 11.94 12.79
CA PRO A 203 -22.37 11.95 11.42
C PRO A 203 -22.14 13.37 10.87
N GLY A 204 -20.97 13.61 10.29
CA GLY A 204 -20.52 14.91 9.80
C GLY A 204 -19.86 15.80 10.86
N LYS A 205 -19.88 15.44 12.15
CA LYS A 205 -19.17 16.18 13.19
C LYS A 205 -17.66 16.10 12.98
N TYR A 206 -17.02 17.26 12.88
CA TYR A 206 -15.58 17.41 12.90
C TYR A 206 -15.07 17.72 14.31
N ILE A 207 -13.95 17.10 14.68
CA ILE A 207 -13.29 17.29 15.97
C ILE A 207 -11.79 17.43 15.71
N TYR A 208 -11.20 18.52 16.18
CA TYR A 208 -9.76 18.75 16.15
C TYR A 208 -9.16 18.44 17.52
N ILE A 209 -8.06 17.71 17.55
CA ILE A 209 -7.35 17.28 18.75
C ILE A 209 -5.92 17.82 18.68
N PRO A 210 -5.60 18.88 19.42
CA PRO A 210 -4.26 19.44 19.46
C PRO A 210 -3.23 18.47 20.08
N LYS A 211 -1.95 18.66 19.75
CA LYS A 211 -0.82 18.02 20.45
C LYS A 211 -0.93 18.29 21.96
N GLY A 212 -0.67 17.26 22.76
CA GLY A 212 -0.73 17.35 24.22
C GLY A 212 -2.15 17.39 24.80
N CYS A 213 -3.21 17.25 23.99
CA CYS A 213 -4.57 17.23 24.47
C CYS A 213 -5.02 15.79 24.79
N LYS A 214 -5.49 15.56 26.02
CA LYS A 214 -6.10 14.29 26.41
C LYS A 214 -7.42 14.10 25.69
N HIS A 215 -7.66 12.92 25.12
CA HIS A 215 -8.88 12.66 24.38
C HIS A 215 -9.29 11.17 24.43
N LYS A 216 -10.58 10.90 24.26
CA LYS A 216 -11.14 9.55 24.01
C LYS A 216 -12.48 9.60 23.30
N ALA A 217 -12.77 8.60 22.46
CA ALA A 217 -14.10 8.37 21.91
C ALA A 217 -14.84 7.29 22.71
N ILE A 218 -16.12 7.50 22.98
CA ILE A 218 -17.01 6.60 23.71
C ILE A 218 -18.25 6.34 22.86
N ASN A 219 -18.52 5.08 22.54
CA ASN A 219 -19.78 4.70 21.93
C ASN A 219 -20.81 4.38 23.02
N ARG A 220 -21.73 5.32 23.29
CA ARG A 220 -22.83 5.11 24.26
C ARG A 220 -24.00 4.30 23.69
N SER A 221 -24.05 4.06 22.38
CA SER A 221 -25.08 3.23 21.77
C SER A 221 -24.97 1.77 22.23
N GLN A 222 -26.11 1.09 22.33
CA GLN A 222 -26.20 -0.33 22.67
C GLN A 222 -26.36 -1.23 21.44
N ASN A 223 -26.66 -0.66 20.27
CA ASN A 223 -27.00 -1.41 19.07
C ASN A 223 -26.38 -0.87 17.77
N GLU A 224 -25.65 0.25 17.82
CA GLU A 224 -25.03 0.86 16.65
C GLU A 224 -23.54 1.15 16.90
N ASN A 225 -22.71 0.96 15.88
CA ASN A 225 -21.29 1.32 15.92
C ASN A 225 -21.11 2.83 15.76
N LEU A 226 -20.14 3.38 16.48
CA LEU A 226 -19.58 4.70 16.19
C LEU A 226 -18.41 4.52 15.23
N VAL A 227 -18.47 5.17 14.08
CA VAL A 227 -17.43 5.09 13.05
C VAL A 227 -16.94 6.50 12.72
N PHE A 228 -15.63 6.71 12.73
CA PHE A 228 -15.03 7.99 12.36
C PHE A 228 -13.75 7.81 11.57
N SER A 229 -13.49 8.76 10.68
CA SER A 229 -12.19 8.93 10.03
C SER A 229 -11.28 9.72 10.96
N GLU A 230 -10.04 9.29 11.08
CA GLU A 230 -8.97 9.96 11.82
C GLU A 230 -7.83 10.28 10.85
N VAL A 231 -7.38 11.52 10.85
CA VAL A 231 -6.15 11.95 10.18
C VAL A 231 -5.22 12.52 11.24
N GLN A 232 -4.06 11.89 11.39
CA GLN A 232 -3.00 12.31 12.29
C GLN A 232 -1.94 13.06 11.47
N LEU A 233 -1.51 14.22 11.95
CA LEU A 233 -0.48 15.06 11.32
C LEU A 233 0.69 15.26 12.28
N GLY A 234 1.91 15.05 11.80
CA GLY A 234 3.11 15.08 12.62
C GLY A 234 4.31 14.44 11.94
N ASP A 235 5.40 14.32 12.68
CA ASP A 235 6.67 13.74 12.26
C ASP A 235 6.90 12.33 12.86
N TYR A 236 5.97 11.85 13.70
CA TYR A 236 6.06 10.54 14.35
C TYR A 236 4.69 9.96 14.71
N PHE A 237 4.47 8.67 14.40
CA PHE A 237 3.18 7.98 14.58
C PHE A 237 3.27 6.64 15.32
N GLY A 238 4.40 6.36 15.96
CA GLY A 238 4.63 5.15 16.74
C GLY A 238 3.69 5.02 17.95
N GLU A 239 3.45 3.78 18.42
CA GLU A 239 2.59 3.53 19.59
C GLU A 239 3.22 4.03 20.91
N ASP A 240 4.52 4.30 20.94
CA ASP A 240 5.27 4.87 22.06
C ASP A 240 5.05 6.38 22.26
N ASP A 241 4.50 7.10 21.27
CA ASP A 241 3.98 8.47 21.47
C ASP A 241 2.60 8.49 22.15
N ILE A 242 2.03 7.31 22.45
CA ILE A 242 0.71 7.21 23.08
C ILE A 242 0.88 7.12 24.60
N ILE A 243 0.54 8.19 25.30
CA ILE A 243 0.46 8.19 26.76
C ILE A 243 -0.97 7.83 27.16
N ARG A 244 -1.16 6.69 27.83
CA ARG A 244 -2.48 6.21 28.29
C ARG A 244 -2.68 6.54 29.76
N TYR A 245 -3.80 7.18 30.08
CA TYR A 245 -4.17 7.60 31.44
C TYR A 245 -5.24 6.71 32.04
N GLU A 246 -6.21 6.27 31.23
CA GLU A 246 -7.29 5.37 31.64
C GLU A 246 -7.54 4.35 30.53
N ASP A 247 -7.55 3.07 30.86
CA ASP A 247 -7.92 2.02 29.92
C ASP A 247 -8.79 0.96 30.60
N ARG A 248 -10.03 0.81 30.11
CA ARG A 248 -10.95 -0.24 30.57
C ARG A 248 -10.41 -1.65 30.28
N TYR A 249 -9.44 -1.78 29.38
CA TYR A 249 -8.93 -3.05 28.87
C TYR A 249 -7.53 -3.43 29.37
N GLY A 250 -6.98 -2.68 30.34
CA GLY A 250 -5.74 -3.06 31.04
C GLY A 250 -4.44 -2.93 30.23
N ARG A 251 -4.37 -2.02 29.25
CA ARG A 251 -3.18 -1.77 28.40
C ARG A 251 -2.31 -0.61 28.91
N VAL A 252 -2.30 -0.39 30.23
CA VAL A 252 -1.45 0.62 30.91
C VAL A 252 -0.13 -0.02 31.32
#